data_AF-A0A818GYM4-F1
#
_entry.id   AF-A0A818GYM4-F1
#
_cell.length_a   1.000
_cell.length_b   1.000
_cell.length_c   1.000
_cell.angle_alpha   90.00
_cell.angle_beta   90.00
_cell.angle_gamma   90.00
#
_symmetry.space_group_name_H-M   'P 1'
#
loop_
_entity.id
_entity.type
_entity.pdbx_description
1 polymer ?
#
loop_
_entity_poly.entity_id
_entity_poly.type
_entity_poly.pdbx_seq_one_letter_code
_entity_poly.pdbx_strand_id
1 'polypeptide(L)'
;MAHRETSPMYKSVSFGLNERVDDQLNTLFNSLIHLYPMDKNGPMSGNCDHQTNQMEQFLSQTFGFKNKPGEYIVQGVKFFELEHRLDTMNPDTVIYFPSNILHSFAMSVKEIMGWQRSYRVYADQNIQGLNTEFLQRALEGHSKDGGEAFCMKFVVRISTCPILMEFDAKVISRSLEEEWPNRVKLVSVTGIDFAGRKHDVCDILYYITNWREVFEVDPKSDLPFVYNGRDFYPRAKGPPGELHEDRVLHSLMRMVALRLKACDEEGVEVVVETGIGLGVFAGNHIGIDSKIRAFSAKASRKVLEQHGSTYKNIRAVVFALPIFNKSGSKHSVPDTYDDYVNEFEQAKYNGPIPVLIADQDMHRLTVAIARLGFKVSELNPADSHGVFGEYWQNRGPAVEEKLALTTVGLLVQHHLINPHVLNTDNYRLLIVDKELLVCPQTTIDDIEVGRICCSQH
;
A
#
# COMPACT_ATOMS: atom_id res chain seq x y z
N MET A 1 35.82 -8.29 25.38
CA MET A 1 35.84 -7.60 24.07
C MET A 1 35.29 -8.57 23.05
N ALA A 2 33.98 -8.48 22.77
CA ALA A 2 33.34 -9.31 21.76
C ALA A 2 33.60 -8.68 20.39
N HIS A 3 34.06 -9.49 19.44
CA HIS A 3 34.20 -9.13 18.05
C HIS A 3 32.87 -8.55 17.52
N ARG A 4 32.88 -7.31 17.05
CA ARG A 4 31.81 -6.79 16.19
C ARG A 4 31.89 -7.57 14.89
N GLU A 5 31.08 -8.61 14.74
CA GLU A 5 30.73 -9.13 13.43
C GLU A 5 30.14 -7.96 12.64
N THR A 6 30.80 -7.56 11.57
CA THR A 6 30.22 -6.67 10.56
C THR A 6 28.97 -7.37 10.06
N SER A 7 27.80 -6.85 10.44
CA SER A 7 26.51 -7.37 10.01
C SER A 7 26.54 -7.54 8.49
N PRO A 8 26.19 -8.71 7.94
CA PRO A 8 26.25 -8.93 6.50
C PRO A 8 25.34 -7.91 5.80
N MET A 9 25.85 -7.22 4.78
CA MET A 9 25.05 -6.33 3.93
C MET A 9 23.91 -7.13 3.28
N TYR A 10 22.72 -6.53 3.24
CA TYR A 10 21.59 -7.11 2.53
C TYR A 10 21.73 -6.89 1.01
N LYS A 11 21.00 -7.66 0.19
CA LYS A 11 21.09 -7.53 -1.27
C LYS A 11 20.50 -6.21 -1.74
N SER A 12 21.23 -5.50 -2.60
CA SER A 12 20.71 -4.31 -3.27
C SER A 12 21.35 -4.11 -4.63
N VAL A 13 20.64 -3.41 -5.53
CA VAL A 13 21.12 -3.02 -6.86
C VAL A 13 20.59 -1.62 -7.18
N SER A 14 21.45 -0.74 -7.69
CA SER A 14 21.05 0.60 -8.15
C SER A 14 21.09 0.71 -9.68
N PHE A 15 20.17 1.51 -10.23
CA PHE A 15 20.05 1.80 -11.66
C PHE A 15 19.92 3.31 -11.88
N GLY A 16 20.48 3.83 -12.97
CA GLY A 16 20.34 5.24 -13.36
C GLY A 16 21.04 6.25 -12.46
N LEU A 17 21.74 5.82 -11.40
CA LEU A 17 22.50 6.71 -10.52
C LEU A 17 23.78 7.18 -11.23
N ASN A 18 23.91 8.48 -11.46
CA ASN A 18 25.13 9.08 -11.98
C ASN A 18 25.98 9.62 -10.83
N GLU A 19 27.02 8.85 -10.46
CA GLU A 19 27.90 9.15 -9.32
C GLU A 19 28.60 10.51 -9.41
N ARG A 20 28.65 11.14 -10.59
CA ARG A 20 29.36 12.41 -10.80
C ARG A 20 28.47 13.65 -10.71
N VAL A 21 27.15 13.49 -10.60
CA VAL A 21 26.18 14.60 -10.76
C VAL A 21 25.31 14.83 -9.52
N ASP A 22 25.05 13.80 -8.69
CA ASP A 22 24.17 13.95 -7.52
C ASP A 22 24.80 13.42 -6.22
N ASP A 23 25.69 14.22 -5.63
CA ASP A 23 26.38 13.90 -4.36
C ASP A 23 25.40 13.58 -3.21
N GLN A 24 24.22 14.22 -3.19
CA GLN A 24 23.22 13.97 -2.16
C GLN A 24 22.55 12.61 -2.33
N LEU A 25 22.16 12.23 -3.54
CA LEU A 25 21.60 10.90 -3.80
C LEU A 25 22.63 9.78 -3.67
N ASN A 26 23.90 10.04 -4.03
CA ASN A 26 24.98 9.09 -3.75
C ASN A 26 25.14 8.85 -2.25
N THR A 27 25.16 9.93 -1.46
CA THR A 27 25.23 9.85 0.01
C THR A 27 24.02 9.08 0.58
N LEU A 28 22.84 9.34 0.03
CA LEU A 28 21.61 8.64 0.39
C LEU A 28 21.72 7.14 0.11
N PHE A 29 21.97 6.73 -1.14
CA PHE A 29 21.99 5.32 -1.53
C PHE A 29 23.08 4.56 -0.75
N ASN A 30 24.26 5.17 -0.58
CA ASN A 30 25.31 4.61 0.24
C ASN A 30 24.88 4.43 1.70
N SER A 31 24.12 5.38 2.27
CA SER A 31 23.60 5.23 3.63
C SER A 31 22.58 4.08 3.73
N LEU A 32 21.71 3.92 2.73
CA LEU A 32 20.68 2.88 2.72
C LEU A 32 21.28 1.47 2.66
N ILE A 33 22.22 1.20 1.73
CA ILE A 33 22.82 -0.14 1.57
C ILE A 33 23.58 -0.63 2.81
N HIS A 34 23.98 0.28 3.71
CA HIS A 34 24.66 -0.03 4.96
C HIS A 34 23.73 -0.13 6.18
N LEU A 35 22.41 -0.03 5.99
CA LEU A 35 21.44 -0.27 7.06
C LEU A 35 21.52 -1.73 7.56
N TYR A 36 21.24 -1.93 8.85
CA TYR A 36 21.13 -3.28 9.40
C TYR A 36 20.06 -4.08 8.65
N PRO A 37 20.28 -5.36 8.34
CA PRO A 37 19.28 -6.21 7.70
C PRO A 37 18.00 -6.35 8.53
N MET A 38 16.86 -6.50 7.86
CA MET A 38 15.58 -6.80 8.50
C MET A 38 15.62 -8.17 9.19
N ASP A 39 15.01 -8.28 10.37
CA ASP A 39 14.72 -9.57 10.97
C ASP A 39 13.49 -10.21 10.32
N LYS A 40 13.74 -11.10 9.35
CA LYS A 40 12.71 -11.79 8.57
C LYS A 40 11.94 -12.86 9.36
N ASN A 41 12.48 -13.28 10.50
CA ASN A 41 11.84 -14.22 11.43
C ASN A 41 11.40 -13.50 12.72
N GLY A 42 11.37 -12.17 12.67
CA GLY A 42 11.03 -11.33 13.80
C GLY A 42 9.55 -11.45 14.20
N PRO A 43 9.16 -10.77 15.28
CA PRO A 43 7.86 -10.95 15.91
C PRO A 43 6.66 -10.72 14.99
N MET A 44 6.78 -9.87 13.96
CA MET A 44 5.68 -9.61 13.02
C MET A 44 5.72 -10.49 11.75
N SER A 45 6.51 -11.55 11.68
CA SER A 45 6.58 -12.42 10.48
C SER A 45 5.41 -13.42 10.36
N GLY A 46 4.43 -13.41 11.30
CA GLY A 46 3.29 -14.34 11.24
C GLY A 46 2.20 -14.16 12.30
N ASN A 47 2.49 -13.53 13.44
CA ASN A 47 1.49 -13.22 14.47
C ASN A 47 1.77 -11.82 15.06
N CYS A 48 0.80 -10.91 14.97
CA CYS A 48 0.94 -9.54 15.47
C CYS A 48 0.18 -9.31 16.79
N ASP A 49 -0.13 -10.36 17.55
CA ASP A 49 -0.92 -10.29 18.80
C ASP A 49 -0.40 -9.26 19.78
N HIS A 50 0.93 -9.27 20.02
CA HIS A 50 1.56 -8.36 20.97
C HIS A 50 1.44 -6.91 20.52
N GLN A 51 1.72 -6.65 19.23
CA GLN A 51 1.67 -5.31 18.65
C GLN A 51 0.22 -4.80 18.55
N THR A 52 -0.73 -5.68 18.25
CA THR A 52 -2.17 -5.37 18.30
C THR A 52 -2.58 -4.96 19.70
N ASN A 53 -2.24 -5.75 20.73
CA ASN A 53 -2.53 -5.43 22.12
C ASN A 53 -1.88 -4.10 22.55
N GLN A 54 -0.64 -3.85 22.11
CA GLN A 54 0.07 -2.61 22.40
C GLN A 54 -0.62 -1.39 21.77
N MET A 55 -1.05 -1.49 20.51
CA MET A 55 -1.79 -0.44 19.83
C MET A 55 -3.16 -0.21 20.48
N GLU A 56 -3.91 -1.28 20.79
CA GLU A 56 -5.19 -1.18 21.52
C GLU A 56 -4.99 -0.52 22.90
N GLN A 57 -3.95 -0.89 23.63
CA GLN A 57 -3.62 -0.29 24.93
C GLN A 57 -3.26 1.19 24.79
N PHE A 58 -2.43 1.55 23.80
CA PHE A 58 -2.07 2.93 23.51
C PHE A 58 -3.31 3.77 23.20
N LEU A 59 -4.17 3.31 22.29
CA LEU A 59 -5.39 4.01 21.91
C LEU A 59 -6.38 4.09 23.08
N SER A 60 -6.48 3.04 23.91
CA SER A 60 -7.37 3.02 25.08
C SER A 60 -6.92 4.01 26.15
N GLN A 61 -5.62 4.03 26.46
CA GLN A 61 -5.07 4.90 27.50
C GLN A 61 -5.03 6.37 27.08
N THR A 62 -4.77 6.65 25.80
CA THR A 62 -4.58 8.01 25.30
C THR A 62 -5.88 8.64 24.84
N PHE A 63 -6.71 7.87 24.13
CA PHE A 63 -7.89 8.37 23.43
C PHE A 63 -9.21 7.77 23.90
N GLY A 64 -9.20 6.90 24.92
CA GLY A 64 -10.39 6.23 25.42
C GLY A 64 -11.02 5.31 24.37
N PHE A 65 -10.19 4.62 23.57
CA PHE A 65 -10.64 3.68 22.55
C PHE A 65 -11.54 2.57 23.11
N LYS A 66 -12.68 2.34 22.44
CA LYS A 66 -13.62 1.26 22.75
C LYS A 66 -14.21 0.68 21.47
N ASN A 67 -14.29 -0.65 21.41
CA ASN A 67 -15.06 -1.35 20.39
C ASN A 67 -16.55 -1.31 20.75
N LYS A 68 -17.42 -1.12 19.75
CA LYS A 68 -18.87 -1.19 19.93
C LYS A 68 -19.38 -2.61 19.62
N PRO A 69 -19.88 -3.36 20.61
CA PRO A 69 -20.23 -4.77 20.40
C PRO A 69 -21.34 -4.95 19.36
N GLY A 70 -21.12 -5.86 18.40
CA GLY A 70 -22.10 -6.21 17.37
C GLY A 70 -22.20 -5.21 16.22
N GLU A 71 -21.44 -4.11 16.25
CA GLU A 71 -21.39 -3.14 15.17
C GLU A 71 -20.10 -3.27 14.37
N TYR A 72 -20.24 -3.03 13.07
CA TYR A 72 -19.19 -3.21 12.10
C TYR A 72 -19.11 -1.98 11.19
N ILE A 73 -17.90 -1.54 10.87
CA ILE A 73 -17.67 -0.48 9.86
C ILE A 73 -17.99 -1.05 8.49
N VAL A 74 -17.41 -2.22 8.22
CA VAL A 74 -17.70 -3.10 7.09
C VAL A 74 -17.70 -4.55 7.60
N GLN A 75 -18.34 -5.46 6.88
CA GLN A 75 -18.55 -6.82 7.37
C GLN A 75 -17.21 -7.52 7.72
N GLY A 76 -17.01 -7.84 9.00
CA GLY A 76 -15.78 -8.44 9.52
C GLY A 76 -14.87 -7.48 10.30
N VAL A 77 -15.21 -6.18 10.34
CA VAL A 77 -14.39 -5.12 10.94
C VAL A 77 -15.13 -4.43 12.05
N LYS A 78 -14.63 -4.57 13.28
CA LYS A 78 -15.31 -4.05 14.46
C LYS A 78 -15.38 -2.53 14.40
N PHE A 79 -16.58 -2.00 14.65
CA PHE A 79 -16.73 -0.58 14.88
C PHE A 79 -16.05 -0.19 16.19
N PHE A 80 -15.40 0.97 16.19
CA PHE A 80 -14.76 1.54 17.36
C PHE A 80 -14.98 3.05 17.46
N GLU A 81 -14.85 3.57 18.67
CA GLU A 81 -14.94 4.99 18.98
C GLU A 81 -13.79 5.42 19.90
N LEU A 82 -13.47 6.71 19.87
CA LEU A 82 -12.51 7.34 20.77
C LEU A 82 -13.28 8.32 21.68
N GLU A 83 -13.28 8.07 22.99
CA GLU A 83 -13.94 8.97 23.96
C GLU A 83 -13.28 10.35 24.05
N HIS A 84 -11.97 10.42 23.82
CA HIS A 84 -11.20 11.66 23.84
C HIS A 84 -10.81 12.04 22.41
N ARG A 85 -11.61 12.90 21.81
CA ARG A 85 -11.33 13.40 20.47
C ARG A 85 -10.16 14.38 20.50
N LEU A 86 -9.27 14.29 19.51
CA LEU A 86 -8.08 15.14 19.38
C LEU A 86 -8.40 16.65 19.40
N ASP A 87 -9.53 17.06 18.82
CA ASP A 87 -9.98 18.46 18.79
C ASP A 87 -10.42 19.01 20.16
N THR A 88 -10.60 18.14 21.16
CA THR A 88 -10.95 18.50 22.54
C THR A 88 -9.76 18.45 23.50
N MET A 89 -8.62 17.90 23.08
CA MET A 89 -7.41 17.79 23.89
C MET A 89 -6.59 19.08 23.85
N ASN A 90 -5.77 19.33 24.88
CA ASN A 90 -4.82 20.45 24.85
C ASN A 90 -3.78 20.21 23.74
N PRO A 91 -3.59 21.13 22.77
CA PRO A 91 -2.63 20.97 21.68
C PRO A 91 -1.18 20.71 22.14
N ASP A 92 -0.80 21.21 23.31
CA ASP A 92 0.55 21.08 23.86
C ASP A 92 0.74 19.79 24.70
N THR A 93 -0.31 18.97 24.85
CA THR A 93 -0.19 17.66 25.50
C THR A 93 0.73 16.76 24.67
N VAL A 94 1.74 16.21 25.34
CA VAL A 94 2.68 15.23 24.77
C VAL A 94 2.16 13.82 25.03
N ILE A 95 2.10 13.05 23.96
CA ILE A 95 1.68 11.66 23.87
C ILE A 95 2.91 10.82 23.53
N TYR A 96 2.99 9.63 24.12
CA TYR A 96 4.12 8.71 23.92
C TYR A 96 3.62 7.36 23.42
N PHE A 97 4.29 6.82 22.40
CA PHE A 97 4.10 5.45 21.94
C PHE A 97 5.40 4.63 22.10
N PRO A 98 5.38 3.47 22.76
CA PRO A 98 4.31 2.99 23.64
C PRO A 98 4.19 3.87 24.88
N SER A 99 3.03 3.84 25.53
CA SER A 99 2.78 4.64 26.74
C SER A 99 3.76 4.31 27.86
N ASN A 100 4.41 5.33 28.44
CA ASN A 100 5.17 5.25 29.70
C ASN A 100 6.39 4.28 29.69
N ILE A 101 7.12 4.16 28.57
CA ILE A 101 8.33 3.32 28.46
C ILE A 101 9.56 4.18 28.12
N LEU A 102 10.74 3.80 28.64
CA LEU A 102 12.03 4.33 28.15
C LEU A 102 12.17 4.05 26.64
N HIS A 103 12.62 5.04 25.86
CA HIS A 103 12.76 4.96 24.39
C HIS A 103 11.45 4.93 23.60
N SER A 104 10.45 5.70 24.02
CA SER A 104 9.20 5.94 23.28
C SER A 104 9.36 6.94 22.14
N PHE A 105 8.42 6.88 21.19
CA PHE A 105 8.14 7.92 20.22
C PHE A 105 7.27 9.02 20.87
N ALA A 106 7.80 10.23 21.02
CA ALA A 106 7.03 11.38 21.51
C ALA A 106 6.31 12.10 20.37
N MET A 107 5.09 12.58 20.61
CA MET A 107 4.32 13.42 19.69
C MET A 107 3.40 14.37 20.47
N SER A 108 3.17 15.57 19.97
CA SER A 108 2.16 16.48 20.54
C SER A 108 0.80 16.30 19.87
N VAL A 109 -0.29 16.61 20.58
CA VAL A 109 -1.64 16.67 19.97
C VAL A 109 -1.65 17.61 18.76
N LYS A 110 -0.96 18.75 18.86
CA LYS A 110 -0.81 19.71 17.76
C LYS A 110 -0.17 19.09 16.51
N GLU A 111 0.86 18.28 16.67
CA GLU A 111 1.49 17.56 15.56
C GLU A 111 0.51 16.59 14.91
N ILE A 112 -0.21 15.78 15.71
CA ILE A 112 -1.21 14.83 15.19
C ILE A 112 -2.29 15.56 14.39
N MET A 113 -2.82 16.67 14.90
CA MET A 113 -3.80 17.49 14.17
C MET A 113 -3.21 18.13 12.90
N GLY A 114 -1.91 18.42 12.89
CA GLY A 114 -1.19 18.87 11.68
C GLY A 114 -1.11 17.75 10.64
N TRP A 115 -0.81 16.53 11.07
CA TRP A 115 -0.77 15.35 10.21
C TRP A 115 -2.16 15.00 9.67
N GLN A 116 -3.22 15.08 10.47
CA GLN A 116 -4.61 14.91 10.02
C GLN A 116 -4.99 15.89 8.91
N ARG A 117 -4.62 17.17 9.04
CA ARG A 117 -4.87 18.22 8.04
C ARG A 117 -4.16 18.02 6.71
N SER A 118 -3.10 17.23 6.71
CA SER A 118 -2.33 16.92 5.50
C SER A 118 -2.98 15.85 4.61
N TYR A 119 -4.10 15.26 5.03
CA TYR A 119 -4.80 14.22 4.27
C TYR A 119 -5.31 14.73 2.92
N ARG A 120 -5.02 14.01 1.85
CA ARG A 120 -5.45 14.27 0.48
C ARG A 120 -5.87 12.99 -0.22
N VAL A 121 -6.79 13.12 -1.17
CA VAL A 121 -7.24 12.03 -2.04
C VAL A 121 -7.03 12.43 -3.48
N TYR A 122 -6.35 11.59 -4.23
CA TYR A 122 -6.16 11.73 -5.66
C TYR A 122 -6.84 10.57 -6.37
N ALA A 123 -7.62 10.85 -7.41
CA ALA A 123 -8.29 9.82 -8.18
C ALA A 123 -8.11 10.09 -9.68
N ASP A 124 -8.10 9.03 -10.48
CA ASP A 124 -7.99 9.17 -11.92
C ASP A 124 -9.32 9.60 -12.53
N GLN A 125 -9.35 10.81 -13.09
CA GLN A 125 -10.57 11.38 -13.64
C GLN A 125 -11.12 10.61 -14.86
N ASN A 126 -10.30 9.81 -15.55
CA ASN A 126 -10.74 9.09 -16.74
C ASN A 126 -11.27 7.69 -16.42
N ILE A 127 -11.43 7.34 -15.14
CA ILE A 127 -12.15 6.12 -14.73
C ILE A 127 -13.62 6.50 -14.52
N GLN A 128 -14.50 5.85 -15.28
CA GLN A 128 -15.94 6.05 -15.16
C GLN A 128 -16.41 5.66 -13.76
N GLY A 129 -17.25 6.51 -13.14
CA GLY A 129 -17.77 6.29 -11.79
C GLY A 129 -16.92 6.89 -10.67
N LEU A 130 -15.67 7.29 -10.92
CA LEU A 130 -14.85 8.00 -9.93
C LEU A 130 -15.23 9.49 -9.84
N ASN A 131 -16.23 9.79 -9.02
CA ASN A 131 -16.62 11.15 -8.67
C ASN A 131 -16.52 11.37 -7.14
N THR A 132 -16.67 12.63 -6.72
CA THR A 132 -16.58 13.04 -5.31
C THR A 132 -17.55 12.27 -4.40
N GLU A 133 -18.78 12.02 -4.87
CA GLU A 133 -19.81 11.30 -4.11
C GLU A 133 -19.41 9.84 -3.88
N PHE A 134 -18.94 9.16 -4.92
CA PHE A 134 -18.39 7.82 -4.82
C PHE A 134 -17.22 7.78 -3.84
N LEU A 135 -16.26 8.69 -3.97
CA LEU A 135 -15.08 8.74 -3.09
C LEU A 135 -15.49 8.91 -1.63
N GLN A 136 -16.42 9.81 -1.33
CA GLN A 136 -16.88 10.01 0.04
C GLN A 136 -17.51 8.73 0.61
N ARG A 137 -18.45 8.11 -0.11
CA ARG A 137 -19.08 6.84 0.32
C ARG A 137 -18.04 5.74 0.51
N ALA A 138 -17.11 5.58 -0.43
CA ALA A 138 -16.09 4.54 -0.36
C ALA A 138 -15.17 4.73 0.86
N LEU A 139 -14.75 5.95 1.15
CA LEU A 139 -13.88 6.26 2.29
C LEU A 139 -14.58 6.09 3.66
N GLU A 140 -15.91 6.11 3.69
CA GLU A 140 -16.75 5.76 4.85
C GLU A 140 -16.94 4.23 5.02
N GLY A 141 -16.44 3.42 4.08
CA GLY A 141 -16.70 1.97 4.07
C GLY A 141 -18.06 1.60 3.48
N HIS A 142 -18.62 2.45 2.63
CA HIS A 142 -19.90 2.21 1.95
C HIS A 142 -19.75 1.89 0.46
N SER A 143 -18.56 1.45 0.04
CA SER A 143 -18.32 0.92 -1.30
C SER A 143 -18.96 -0.46 -1.45
N LYS A 144 -19.58 -0.70 -2.60
CA LYS A 144 -20.13 -2.02 -2.97
C LYS A 144 -19.03 -2.93 -3.55
N ASP A 145 -19.26 -4.24 -3.44
CA ASP A 145 -18.46 -5.26 -4.12
C ASP A 145 -18.41 -5.04 -5.65
N GLY A 146 -17.35 -5.55 -6.30
CA GLY A 146 -17.23 -5.57 -7.75
C GLY A 146 -16.81 -4.23 -8.33
N GLY A 147 -17.71 -3.53 -9.03
CA GLY A 147 -17.36 -2.35 -9.82
C GLY A 147 -16.85 -1.18 -8.96
N GLU A 148 -17.48 -0.92 -7.81
CA GLU A 148 -17.07 0.13 -6.88
C GLU A 148 -15.71 -0.21 -6.23
N ALA A 149 -15.53 -1.45 -5.76
CA ALA A 149 -14.25 -1.99 -5.28
C ALA A 149 -13.12 -1.89 -6.32
N PHE A 150 -13.42 -2.19 -7.58
CA PHE A 150 -12.47 -2.09 -8.69
C PHE A 150 -12.00 -0.65 -8.90
N CYS A 151 -12.91 0.33 -8.79
CA CYS A 151 -12.57 1.74 -8.98
C CYS A 151 -11.56 2.25 -7.95
N MET A 152 -11.56 1.72 -6.72
CA MET A 152 -10.62 2.13 -5.66
C MET A 152 -9.15 1.88 -5.98
N LYS A 153 -8.84 1.00 -6.95
CA LYS A 153 -7.48 0.78 -7.48
C LYS A 153 -6.87 2.04 -8.08
N PHE A 154 -7.71 2.93 -8.58
CA PHE A 154 -7.31 4.19 -9.22
C PHE A 154 -7.57 5.38 -8.28
N VAL A 155 -7.49 5.13 -6.98
CA VAL A 155 -7.59 6.13 -5.90
C VAL A 155 -6.36 6.02 -5.01
N VAL A 156 -5.74 7.15 -4.72
CA VAL A 156 -4.54 7.29 -3.90
C VAL A 156 -4.86 8.21 -2.73
N ARG A 157 -4.68 7.70 -1.52
CA ARG A 157 -4.87 8.47 -0.27
C ARG A 157 -3.51 8.77 0.33
N ILE A 158 -3.24 10.03 0.65
CA ILE A 158 -1.93 10.45 1.16
C ILE A 158 -2.10 11.30 2.41
N SER A 159 -1.29 11.04 3.43
CA SER A 159 -1.14 11.93 4.58
C SER A 159 0.30 11.89 5.09
N THR A 160 0.73 12.95 5.78
CA THR A 160 1.89 12.87 6.65
C THR A 160 1.60 11.84 7.73
N CYS A 161 2.47 10.86 7.85
CA CYS A 161 2.23 9.70 8.70
C CYS A 161 3.56 9.15 9.23
N PRO A 162 3.99 9.62 10.41
CA PRO A 162 5.13 9.07 11.11
C PRO A 162 5.05 7.56 11.36
N ILE A 163 6.24 6.95 11.36
CA ILE A 163 6.45 5.53 11.70
C ILE A 163 6.88 5.46 13.17
N LEU A 164 6.12 4.71 13.95
CA LEU A 164 6.32 4.50 15.38
C LEU A 164 7.26 3.32 15.67
N MET A 165 7.28 2.34 14.77
CA MET A 165 7.93 1.05 14.98
C MET A 165 8.35 0.41 13.65
N GLU A 166 9.49 -0.28 13.62
CA GLU A 166 9.93 -1.05 12.44
C GLU A 166 9.14 -2.37 12.30
N PHE A 167 9.23 -3.03 11.13
CA PHE A 167 8.53 -4.30 10.92
C PHE A 167 9.03 -5.48 11.77
N ASP A 168 10.16 -5.34 12.46
CA ASP A 168 10.64 -6.30 13.46
C ASP A 168 10.17 -5.95 14.90
N ALA A 169 9.17 -5.08 15.01
CA ALA A 169 8.58 -4.58 16.24
C ALA A 169 9.51 -3.75 17.14
N LYS A 170 10.59 -3.19 16.59
CA LYS A 170 11.44 -2.24 17.31
C LYS A 170 10.85 -0.84 17.26
N VAL A 171 10.49 -0.31 18.42
CA VAL A 171 10.01 1.08 18.58
C VAL A 171 11.10 2.04 18.12
N ILE A 172 10.72 3.04 17.34
CA ILE A 172 11.60 4.09 16.88
C ILE A 172 11.52 5.23 17.89
N SER A 173 12.51 5.32 18.78
CA SER A 173 12.60 6.43 19.74
C SER A 173 12.66 7.76 18.98
N ARG A 174 11.89 8.74 19.47
CA ARG A 174 11.83 10.09 18.90
C ARG A 174 11.60 11.14 19.98
N SER A 175 12.37 12.22 19.97
CA SER A 175 12.13 13.42 20.79
C SER A 175 11.42 14.53 19.99
N LEU A 176 10.71 15.44 20.66
CA LEU A 176 9.88 16.46 20.00
C LEU A 176 10.67 17.43 19.11
N GLU A 177 11.98 17.55 19.32
CA GLU A 177 12.87 18.39 18.52
C GLU A 177 13.23 17.77 17.16
N GLU A 178 12.97 16.47 16.98
CA GLU A 178 13.25 15.78 15.72
C GLU A 178 12.14 16.05 14.69
N GLU A 179 12.53 16.55 13.52
CA GLU A 179 11.61 16.93 12.43
C GLU A 179 11.38 15.84 11.38
N TRP A 180 12.13 14.75 11.40
CA TRP A 180 11.99 13.68 10.41
C TRP A 180 10.55 13.10 10.32
N PRO A 181 9.75 13.02 11.41
CA PRO A 181 8.37 12.52 11.31
C PRO A 181 7.49 13.31 10.35
N ASN A 182 7.73 14.63 10.25
CA ASN A 182 6.96 15.54 9.39
C ASN A 182 7.27 15.36 7.90
N ARG A 183 8.31 14.59 7.57
CA ARG A 183 8.77 14.34 6.19
C ARG A 183 8.25 13.02 5.62
N VAL A 184 7.61 12.18 6.43
CA VAL A 184 7.10 10.87 6.02
C VAL A 184 5.66 10.98 5.55
N LYS A 185 5.38 10.51 4.33
CA LYS A 185 4.04 10.42 3.74
C LYS A 185 3.65 8.94 3.61
N LEU A 186 2.49 8.56 4.15
CA LEU A 186 1.92 7.23 3.89
C LEU A 186 0.97 7.34 2.71
N VAL A 187 1.21 6.53 1.68
CA VAL A 187 0.49 6.55 0.40
C VAL A 187 -0.29 5.25 0.28
N SER A 188 -1.60 5.31 0.49
CA SER A 188 -2.48 4.14 0.47
C SER A 188 -3.16 3.97 -0.87
N VAL A 189 -2.86 2.86 -1.54
CA VAL A 189 -3.40 2.50 -2.86
C VAL A 189 -3.88 1.07 -2.82
N THR A 190 -5.10 0.83 -3.30
CA THR A 190 -5.65 -0.52 -3.42
C THR A 190 -4.91 -1.30 -4.50
N GLY A 191 -4.50 -2.54 -4.20
CA GLY A 191 -3.85 -3.41 -5.18
C GLY A 191 -4.84 -4.10 -6.14
N ILE A 192 -4.34 -4.74 -7.20
CA ILE A 192 -5.11 -5.76 -7.92
C ILE A 192 -5.17 -7.00 -7.04
N ASP A 193 -6.37 -7.53 -6.82
CA ASP A 193 -6.59 -8.61 -5.87
C ASP A 193 -7.19 -9.83 -6.55
N PHE A 194 -6.49 -10.96 -6.46
CA PHE A 194 -6.97 -12.24 -6.98
C PHE A 194 -7.38 -13.21 -5.86
N ALA A 195 -7.55 -12.76 -4.61
CA ALA A 195 -7.88 -13.55 -3.41
C ALA A 195 -9.10 -14.46 -3.56
N GLY A 196 -9.87 -14.22 -4.61
CA GLY A 196 -11.12 -14.87 -4.84
C GLY A 196 -12.19 -14.34 -3.89
N ARG A 197 -12.14 -13.08 -3.43
CA ARG A 197 -13.22 -12.53 -2.59
C ARG A 197 -14.34 -11.98 -3.47
N LYS A 198 -15.60 -12.08 -3.03
CA LYS A 198 -16.76 -11.50 -3.70
C LYS A 198 -16.55 -10.01 -4.02
N HIS A 199 -15.88 -9.30 -3.13
CA HIS A 199 -15.52 -7.91 -3.29
C HIS A 199 -14.66 -7.64 -4.55
N ASP A 200 -13.76 -8.57 -4.88
CA ASP A 200 -12.79 -8.44 -5.97
C ASP A 200 -13.25 -9.17 -7.26
N VAL A 201 -14.55 -9.48 -7.40
CA VAL A 201 -15.08 -10.22 -8.57
C VAL A 201 -14.72 -9.57 -9.91
N CYS A 202 -14.72 -8.25 -9.97
CA CYS A 202 -14.37 -7.53 -11.19
C CYS A 202 -12.90 -7.70 -11.57
N ASP A 203 -11.99 -7.96 -10.63
CA ASP A 203 -10.59 -8.28 -10.95
C ASP A 203 -10.51 -9.62 -11.70
N ILE A 204 -11.26 -10.61 -11.22
CA ILE A 204 -11.35 -11.93 -11.87
C ILE A 204 -11.91 -11.81 -13.29
N LEU A 205 -13.07 -11.16 -13.44
CA LEU A 205 -13.76 -11.05 -14.72
C LEU A 205 -12.99 -10.19 -15.74
N TYR A 206 -12.25 -9.19 -15.27
CA TYR A 206 -11.56 -8.25 -16.14
C TYR A 206 -10.16 -8.74 -16.55
N TYR A 207 -9.40 -9.33 -15.62
CA TYR A 207 -8.01 -9.69 -15.83
C TYR A 207 -7.78 -11.16 -16.18
N ILE A 208 -8.72 -12.09 -15.93
CA ILE A 208 -8.53 -13.52 -16.22
C ILE A 208 -9.37 -13.93 -17.43
N THR A 209 -8.72 -14.33 -18.53
CA THR A 209 -9.37 -14.69 -19.80
C THR A 209 -10.22 -15.96 -19.67
N ASN A 210 -9.71 -16.97 -18.96
CA ASN A 210 -10.30 -18.30 -18.81
C ASN A 210 -10.99 -18.49 -17.45
N TRP A 211 -11.46 -17.41 -16.80
CA TRP A 211 -11.95 -17.45 -15.42
C TRP A 211 -13.04 -18.52 -15.18
N ARG A 212 -13.90 -18.79 -16.17
CA ARG A 212 -14.97 -19.81 -16.11
C ARG A 212 -14.44 -21.23 -15.91
N GLU A 213 -13.25 -21.49 -16.44
CA GLU A 213 -12.57 -22.79 -16.33
C GLU A 213 -11.82 -22.88 -15.00
N VAL A 214 -11.31 -21.75 -14.52
CA VAL A 214 -10.55 -21.64 -13.27
C VAL A 214 -11.46 -21.77 -12.05
N PHE A 215 -12.62 -21.11 -12.04
CA PHE A 215 -13.51 -21.04 -10.88
C PHE A 215 -14.79 -21.88 -11.07
N GLU A 216 -15.38 -22.33 -9.97
CA GLU A 216 -16.76 -22.84 -10.00
C GLU A 216 -17.72 -21.72 -10.38
N VAL A 217 -18.72 -22.01 -11.22
CA VAL A 217 -19.66 -21.01 -11.75
C VAL A 217 -21.04 -21.23 -11.15
N ASP A 218 -21.66 -20.18 -10.63
CA ASP A 218 -23.06 -20.22 -10.22
C ASP A 218 -23.97 -20.24 -11.45
N PRO A 219 -24.77 -21.30 -11.66
CA PRO A 219 -25.64 -21.42 -12.82
C PRO A 219 -26.75 -20.36 -12.88
N LYS A 220 -27.02 -19.64 -11.77
CA LYS A 220 -28.05 -18.59 -11.74
C LYS A 220 -27.52 -17.23 -12.16
N SER A 221 -26.37 -16.84 -11.62
CA SER A 221 -25.78 -15.51 -11.87
C SER A 221 -24.78 -15.50 -13.01
N ASP A 222 -24.29 -16.67 -13.44
CA ASP A 222 -23.24 -16.81 -14.42
C ASP A 222 -21.92 -16.11 -14.00
N LEU A 223 -21.68 -16.09 -12.69
CA LEU A 223 -20.50 -15.53 -12.02
C LEU A 223 -19.75 -16.61 -11.23
N PRO A 224 -18.51 -16.35 -10.77
CA PRO A 224 -17.83 -17.25 -9.85
C PRO A 224 -18.70 -17.54 -8.61
N PHE A 225 -18.82 -18.81 -8.25
CA PHE A 225 -19.65 -19.27 -7.14
C PHE A 225 -19.06 -18.81 -5.81
N VAL A 226 -19.84 -18.09 -5.01
CA VAL A 226 -19.43 -17.60 -3.68
C VAL A 226 -19.81 -18.62 -2.62
N TYR A 227 -18.81 -19.23 -1.98
CA TYR A 227 -19.02 -20.07 -0.82
C TYR A 227 -19.08 -19.23 0.45
N ASN A 228 -19.99 -19.60 1.36
CA ASN A 228 -20.16 -18.94 2.66
C ASN A 228 -20.34 -17.41 2.60
N GLY A 229 -20.77 -16.88 1.44
CA GLY A 229 -21.02 -15.47 1.22
C GLY A 229 -19.77 -14.59 1.05
N ARG A 230 -18.55 -15.14 1.03
CA ARG A 230 -17.31 -14.34 0.94
C ARG A 230 -16.34 -14.74 -0.16
N ASP A 231 -16.01 -16.02 -0.30
CA ASP A 231 -14.88 -16.47 -1.11
C ASP A 231 -15.33 -17.35 -2.30
N PHE A 232 -14.76 -17.13 -3.47
CA PHE A 232 -14.74 -18.00 -4.64
C PHE A 232 -13.66 -19.07 -4.45
N TYR A 233 -13.90 -20.27 -4.96
CA TYR A 233 -12.92 -21.34 -4.93
C TYR A 233 -12.52 -21.76 -6.35
N PRO A 234 -11.21 -21.92 -6.62
CA PRO A 234 -10.77 -22.51 -7.87
C PRO A 234 -11.25 -23.96 -7.95
N ARG A 235 -11.58 -24.41 -9.15
CA ARG A 235 -11.97 -25.82 -9.37
C ARG A 235 -10.81 -26.72 -8.99
N ALA A 236 -11.10 -27.80 -8.26
CA ALA A 236 -10.08 -28.75 -7.81
C ALA A 236 -9.23 -29.38 -8.95
N LYS A 237 -9.72 -29.38 -10.18
CA LYS A 237 -9.01 -29.82 -11.40
C LYS A 237 -9.06 -28.75 -12.51
N GLY A 238 -9.22 -27.48 -12.14
CA GLY A 238 -9.22 -26.37 -13.09
C GLY A 238 -7.83 -26.14 -13.68
N PRO A 239 -7.73 -25.56 -14.89
CA PRO A 239 -6.47 -25.08 -15.43
C PRO A 239 -5.95 -23.89 -14.58
N PRO A 240 -4.65 -23.55 -14.70
CA PRO A 240 -4.15 -22.28 -14.18
C PRO A 240 -4.87 -21.11 -14.85
N GLY A 241 -4.90 -19.97 -14.16
CA GLY A 241 -5.41 -18.72 -14.70
C GLY A 241 -4.57 -18.22 -15.87
N GLU A 242 -5.24 -17.70 -16.87
CA GLU A 242 -4.63 -17.00 -18.00
C GLU A 242 -4.99 -15.51 -17.92
N LEU A 243 -3.99 -14.64 -18.05
CA LEU A 243 -4.17 -13.21 -17.89
C LEU A 243 -4.52 -12.53 -19.22
N HIS A 244 -5.41 -11.55 -19.17
CA HIS A 244 -5.46 -10.46 -20.14
C HIS A 244 -4.25 -9.54 -19.92
N GLU A 245 -3.09 -9.95 -20.43
CA GLU A 245 -1.79 -9.32 -20.16
C GLU A 245 -1.77 -7.81 -20.43
N ASP A 246 -2.38 -7.37 -21.54
CA ASP A 246 -2.49 -5.93 -21.88
C ASP A 246 -3.31 -5.15 -20.86
N ARG A 247 -4.44 -5.70 -20.39
CA ARG A 247 -5.31 -5.06 -19.40
C ARG A 247 -4.61 -4.93 -18.05
N VAL A 248 -3.92 -5.99 -17.62
CA VAL A 248 -3.14 -6.02 -16.37
C VAL A 248 -2.04 -4.97 -16.43
N LEU A 249 -1.20 -5.02 -17.46
CA LEU A 249 -0.07 -4.09 -17.60
C LEU A 249 -0.54 -2.64 -17.69
N HIS A 250 -1.57 -2.37 -18.48
CA HIS A 250 -2.16 -1.03 -18.58
C HIS A 250 -2.65 -0.50 -17.23
N SER A 251 -3.39 -1.33 -16.48
CA SER A 251 -3.93 -0.92 -15.18
C SER A 251 -2.83 -0.68 -14.17
N LEU A 252 -1.82 -1.56 -14.09
CA LEU A 252 -0.66 -1.39 -13.22
C LEU A 252 0.14 -0.12 -13.58
N MET A 253 0.40 0.14 -14.86
CA MET A 253 1.07 1.37 -15.30
C MET A 253 0.28 2.61 -14.89
N ARG A 254 -1.04 2.58 -15.05
CA ARG A 254 -1.92 3.68 -14.67
C ARG A 254 -1.93 3.93 -13.17
N MET A 255 -1.98 2.87 -12.35
CA MET A 255 -1.88 2.95 -10.89
C MET A 255 -0.54 3.52 -10.44
N VAL A 256 0.58 3.06 -11.03
CA VAL A 256 1.92 3.59 -10.75
C VAL A 256 1.99 5.07 -11.12
N ALA A 257 1.52 5.45 -12.30
CA ALA A 257 1.57 6.84 -12.78
C ALA A 257 0.71 7.78 -11.92
N LEU A 258 -0.52 7.39 -11.57
CA LEU A 258 -1.39 8.16 -10.69
C LEU A 258 -0.71 8.41 -9.34
N ARG A 259 -0.13 7.36 -8.76
CA ARG A 259 0.50 7.43 -7.45
C ARG A 259 1.77 8.27 -7.46
N LEU A 260 2.67 8.09 -8.44
CA LEU A 260 3.86 8.93 -8.57
C LEU A 260 3.47 10.39 -8.79
N LYS A 261 2.44 10.66 -9.59
CA LYS A 261 1.92 12.02 -9.76
C LYS A 261 1.38 12.60 -8.45
N ALA A 262 0.63 11.82 -7.66
CA ALA A 262 0.15 12.24 -6.36
C ALA A 262 1.31 12.52 -5.38
N CYS A 263 2.35 11.68 -5.36
CA CYS A 263 3.57 11.93 -4.60
C CYS A 263 4.28 13.22 -5.04
N ASP A 264 4.36 13.47 -6.35
CA ASP A 264 4.97 14.67 -6.92
C ASP A 264 4.20 15.94 -6.53
N GLU A 265 2.86 15.93 -6.61
CA GLU A 265 1.98 17.03 -6.15
C GLU A 265 2.14 17.29 -4.64
N GLU A 266 2.38 16.24 -3.86
CA GLU A 266 2.69 16.34 -2.44
C GLU A 266 4.15 16.72 -2.17
N GLY A 267 4.98 16.97 -3.18
CA GLY A 267 6.38 17.38 -3.03
C GLY A 267 7.31 16.30 -2.46
N VAL A 268 6.96 15.03 -2.63
CA VAL A 268 7.81 13.90 -2.22
C VAL A 268 9.06 13.87 -3.09
N GLU A 269 10.22 13.72 -2.45
CA GLU A 269 11.53 13.68 -3.12
C GLU A 269 12.01 12.24 -3.34
N VAL A 270 11.71 11.34 -2.41
CA VAL A 270 12.10 9.92 -2.51
C VAL A 270 10.89 9.05 -2.28
N VAL A 271 10.62 8.13 -3.21
CA VAL A 271 9.47 7.24 -3.12
C VAL A 271 9.93 5.85 -2.72
N VAL A 272 9.40 5.31 -1.62
CA VAL A 272 9.64 3.93 -1.18
C VAL A 272 8.46 3.03 -1.56
N GLU A 273 8.75 1.93 -2.25
CA GLU A 273 7.79 1.02 -2.88
C GLU A 273 7.93 -0.40 -2.37
N THR A 274 6.83 -1.15 -2.37
CA THR A 274 6.85 -2.62 -2.23
C THR A 274 6.36 -3.35 -3.49
N GLY A 275 6.04 -2.58 -4.54
CA GLY A 275 5.42 -3.05 -5.79
C GLY A 275 3.90 -3.13 -5.68
N ILE A 276 3.20 -2.57 -6.68
CA ILE A 276 1.73 -2.50 -6.69
C ILE A 276 1.15 -3.84 -7.17
N GLY A 277 0.11 -4.33 -6.48
CA GLY A 277 -0.55 -5.59 -6.84
C GLY A 277 0.24 -6.85 -6.46
N LEU A 278 1.23 -6.72 -5.56
CA LEU A 278 2.11 -7.81 -5.11
C LEU A 278 1.74 -8.38 -3.75
N GLY A 279 0.51 -8.12 -3.28
CA GLY A 279 0.04 -8.59 -1.98
C GLY A 279 -0.05 -10.12 -1.88
N VAL A 280 -0.50 -10.59 -0.72
CA VAL A 280 -0.76 -12.03 -0.41
C VAL A 280 -1.60 -12.72 -1.49
N PHE A 281 -2.35 -11.93 -2.26
CA PHE A 281 -3.33 -12.34 -3.23
C PHE A 281 -2.94 -12.10 -4.68
N ALA A 282 -1.65 -12.10 -5.02
CA ALA A 282 -1.16 -12.04 -6.40
C ALA A 282 -1.57 -13.26 -7.28
N GLY A 283 -2.52 -14.11 -6.83
CA GLY A 283 -3.07 -15.21 -7.60
C GLY A 283 -2.24 -16.50 -7.55
N ASN A 284 -1.48 -16.73 -6.49
CA ASN A 284 -0.70 -17.97 -6.31
C ASN A 284 -1.58 -19.23 -6.38
N HIS A 285 -2.78 -19.20 -5.79
CA HIS A 285 -3.71 -20.33 -5.79
C HIS A 285 -4.32 -20.64 -7.17
N ILE A 286 -4.15 -19.75 -8.15
CA ILE A 286 -4.53 -19.96 -9.56
C ILE A 286 -3.30 -19.91 -10.50
N GLY A 287 -2.08 -19.87 -9.95
CA GLY A 287 -0.83 -20.01 -10.71
C GLY A 287 -0.41 -18.81 -11.57
N ILE A 288 -0.84 -17.58 -11.25
CA ILE A 288 -0.50 -16.37 -12.03
C ILE A 288 0.50 -15.42 -11.34
N ASP A 289 0.91 -15.73 -10.12
CA ASP A 289 1.66 -14.82 -9.24
C ASP A 289 3.00 -14.34 -9.81
N SER A 290 3.77 -15.23 -10.43
CA SER A 290 5.03 -14.85 -11.09
C SER A 290 4.80 -13.88 -12.25
N LYS A 291 3.72 -14.06 -13.03
CA LYS A 291 3.38 -13.13 -14.12
C LYS A 291 2.97 -11.76 -13.59
N ILE A 292 2.17 -11.71 -12.52
CA ILE A 292 1.77 -10.45 -11.88
C ILE A 292 2.99 -9.69 -11.33
N ARG A 293 3.93 -10.39 -10.67
CA ARG A 293 5.19 -9.80 -10.19
C ARG A 293 6.01 -9.18 -11.32
N ALA A 294 6.19 -9.93 -12.41
CA ALA A 294 6.87 -9.42 -13.60
C ALA A 294 6.15 -8.21 -14.23
N PHE A 295 4.80 -8.22 -14.31
CA PHE A 295 4.05 -7.08 -14.81
C PHE A 295 4.15 -5.85 -13.91
N SER A 296 4.19 -6.01 -12.59
CA SER A 296 4.40 -4.88 -11.66
C SER A 296 5.77 -4.25 -11.84
N ALA A 297 6.83 -5.06 -11.97
CA ALA A 297 8.18 -4.58 -12.26
C ALA A 297 8.21 -3.82 -13.60
N LYS A 298 7.64 -4.41 -14.66
CA LYS A 298 7.58 -3.84 -16.00
C LYS A 298 6.78 -2.54 -16.03
N ALA A 299 5.65 -2.48 -15.34
CA ALA A 299 4.83 -1.28 -15.23
C ALA A 299 5.60 -0.14 -14.55
N SER A 300 6.25 -0.45 -13.43
CA SER A 300 7.06 0.51 -12.67
C SER A 300 8.19 1.09 -13.52
N ARG A 301 8.96 0.23 -14.18
CA ARG A 301 10.05 0.62 -15.08
C ARG A 301 9.56 1.50 -16.22
N LYS A 302 8.52 1.06 -16.94
CA LYS A 302 7.97 1.82 -18.09
C LYS A 302 7.49 3.20 -17.69
N VAL A 303 6.78 3.33 -16.57
CA VAL A 303 6.30 4.64 -16.11
C VAL A 303 7.46 5.57 -15.75
N LEU A 304 8.50 5.05 -15.10
CA LEU A 304 9.69 5.85 -14.78
C LEU A 304 10.46 6.28 -16.04
N GLU A 305 10.57 5.43 -17.06
CA GLU A 305 11.19 5.81 -18.34
C GLU A 305 10.35 6.82 -19.12
N GLN A 306 9.03 6.61 -19.19
CA GLN A 306 8.12 7.42 -20.02
C GLN A 306 7.77 8.77 -19.39
N HIS A 307 7.54 8.78 -18.07
CA HIS A 307 7.02 9.95 -17.35
C HIS A 307 8.00 10.51 -16.32
N GLY A 308 9.14 9.85 -16.07
CA GLY A 308 10.10 10.27 -15.05
C GLY A 308 10.56 11.71 -15.19
N SER A 309 10.72 12.22 -16.41
CA SER A 309 11.14 13.60 -16.69
C SER A 309 10.05 14.65 -16.40
N THR A 310 8.81 14.22 -16.18
CA THR A 310 7.68 15.11 -15.90
C THR A 310 7.50 15.38 -14.40
N TYR A 311 8.04 14.51 -13.53
CA TYR A 311 8.00 14.69 -12.09
C TYR A 311 9.01 15.76 -11.67
N LYS A 312 8.55 16.77 -10.93
CA LYS A 312 9.34 17.94 -10.56
C LYS A 312 10.12 17.73 -9.28
N ASN A 313 9.55 16.97 -8.35
CA ASN A 313 10.03 16.81 -6.99
C ASN A 313 10.70 15.44 -6.80
N ILE A 314 10.24 14.39 -7.49
CA ILE A 314 10.76 13.03 -7.31
C ILE A 314 12.19 12.93 -7.86
N ARG A 315 13.14 12.68 -6.96
CA ARG A 315 14.57 12.55 -7.24
C ARG A 315 15.04 11.10 -7.26
N ALA A 316 14.37 10.19 -6.56
CA ALA A 316 14.72 8.77 -6.54
C ALA A 316 13.52 7.88 -6.19
N VAL A 317 13.59 6.62 -6.63
CA VAL A 317 12.66 5.55 -6.20
C VAL A 317 13.44 4.42 -5.56
N VAL A 318 12.96 3.93 -4.41
CA VAL A 318 13.54 2.82 -3.66
C VAL A 318 12.50 1.70 -3.55
N PHE A 319 12.76 0.54 -4.17
CA PHE A 319 11.95 -0.66 -4.01
C PHE A 319 12.43 -1.48 -2.80
N ALA A 320 11.62 -1.51 -1.75
CA ALA A 320 11.75 -2.34 -0.56
C ALA A 320 11.11 -3.73 -0.82
N LEU A 321 11.93 -4.69 -1.26
CA LEU A 321 11.51 -6.03 -1.69
C LEU A 321 12.20 -7.11 -0.84
N PRO A 322 11.74 -7.34 0.41
CA PRO A 322 12.35 -8.31 1.31
C PRO A 322 12.22 -9.75 0.80
N ILE A 323 13.32 -10.49 0.83
CA ILE A 323 13.47 -11.88 0.35
C ILE A 323 13.20 -12.84 1.51
N PHE A 324 12.01 -13.42 1.62
CA PHE A 324 11.72 -14.42 2.65
C PHE A 324 12.19 -15.82 2.20
N ASN A 325 13.26 -16.31 2.85
CA ASN A 325 13.97 -17.59 2.65
C ASN A 325 13.51 -18.54 1.50
N LYS A 326 14.39 -18.70 0.50
CA LYS A 326 14.33 -19.68 -0.61
C LYS A 326 14.47 -21.16 -0.18
N SER A 327 14.66 -21.45 1.11
CA SER A 327 15.22 -22.73 1.60
C SER A 327 14.20 -23.79 2.03
N GLY A 328 12.90 -23.55 1.90
CA GLY A 328 11.84 -24.49 2.32
C GLY A 328 11.05 -25.17 1.18
N SER A 329 11.00 -24.58 -0.01
CA SER A 329 10.23 -25.12 -1.13
C SER A 329 11.11 -25.92 -2.08
N LYS A 330 10.67 -27.14 -2.45
CA LYS A 330 11.29 -27.94 -3.53
C LYS A 330 11.18 -27.28 -4.92
N HIS A 331 10.61 -26.08 -4.99
CA HIS A 331 10.38 -25.31 -6.20
C HIS A 331 11.05 -23.94 -6.02
N SER A 332 11.96 -23.61 -6.93
CA SER A 332 12.57 -22.28 -7.05
C SER A 332 11.52 -21.29 -7.54
N VAL A 333 10.71 -20.75 -6.63
CA VAL A 333 9.84 -19.63 -6.96
C VAL A 333 10.76 -18.41 -7.10
N PRO A 334 10.77 -17.71 -8.25
CA PRO A 334 11.44 -16.42 -8.38
C PRO A 334 10.94 -15.47 -7.29
N ASP A 335 11.85 -14.82 -6.58
CA ASP A 335 11.47 -13.82 -5.58
C ASP A 335 11.09 -12.51 -6.29
N THR A 336 10.16 -11.72 -5.74
CA THR A 336 9.81 -10.40 -6.29
C THR A 336 11.06 -9.54 -6.49
N TYR A 337 12.02 -9.63 -5.57
CA TYR A 337 13.30 -8.96 -5.70
C TYR A 337 13.99 -9.32 -7.03
N ASP A 338 14.08 -10.61 -7.36
CA ASP A 338 14.75 -11.08 -8.56
C ASP A 338 13.98 -10.67 -9.81
N ASP A 339 12.64 -10.70 -9.79
CA ASP A 339 11.80 -10.23 -10.90
C ASP A 339 12.04 -8.75 -11.22
N TYR A 340 12.13 -7.91 -10.18
CA TYR A 340 12.43 -6.49 -10.34
C TYR A 340 13.85 -6.25 -10.84
N VAL A 341 14.86 -6.91 -10.26
CA VAL A 341 16.25 -6.76 -10.72
C VAL A 341 16.38 -7.18 -12.18
N ASN A 342 15.82 -8.34 -12.55
CA ASN A 342 15.87 -8.85 -13.91
C ASN A 342 15.19 -7.89 -14.91
N GLU A 343 14.01 -7.36 -14.61
CA GLU A 343 13.30 -6.44 -15.51
C GLU A 343 14.10 -5.15 -15.75
N PHE A 344 14.68 -4.56 -14.70
CA PHE A 344 15.47 -3.33 -14.82
C PHE A 344 16.83 -3.55 -15.51
N GLU A 345 17.47 -4.69 -15.24
CA GLU A 345 18.77 -5.04 -15.84
C GLU A 345 18.63 -5.43 -17.32
N GLN A 346 17.71 -6.34 -17.65
CA GLN A 346 17.53 -6.83 -19.03
C GLN A 346 17.07 -5.72 -19.97
N ALA A 347 16.16 -4.85 -19.50
CA ALA A 347 15.71 -3.69 -20.27
C ALA A 347 16.77 -2.58 -20.35
N LYS A 348 17.85 -2.66 -19.57
CA LYS A 348 18.86 -1.62 -19.40
C LYS A 348 18.23 -0.28 -19.06
N TYR A 349 17.56 -0.24 -17.91
CA TYR A 349 16.84 0.95 -17.45
C TYR A 349 17.62 2.24 -17.71
N ASN A 350 16.98 3.15 -18.44
CA ASN A 350 17.54 4.42 -18.89
C ASN A 350 16.65 5.61 -18.52
N GLY A 351 15.71 5.43 -17.58
CA GLY A 351 14.86 6.51 -17.10
C GLY A 351 15.66 7.56 -16.31
N PRO A 352 15.14 8.80 -16.24
CA PRO A 352 15.86 9.93 -15.64
C PRO A 352 15.91 9.92 -14.11
N ILE A 353 15.06 9.10 -13.46
CA ILE A 353 14.99 8.99 -12.00
C ILE A 353 15.80 7.76 -11.56
N PRO A 354 16.85 7.92 -10.74
CA PRO A 354 17.58 6.80 -10.15
C PRO A 354 16.69 5.86 -9.35
N VAL A 355 17.02 4.56 -9.42
CA VAL A 355 16.28 3.49 -8.73
C VAL A 355 17.23 2.70 -7.84
N LEU A 356 16.80 2.38 -6.63
CA LEU A 356 17.44 1.40 -5.74
C LEU A 356 16.48 0.25 -5.49
N ILE A 357 16.88 -0.98 -5.75
CA ILE A 357 16.14 -2.19 -5.35
C ILE A 357 16.86 -2.80 -4.15
N ALA A 358 16.14 -3.07 -3.07
CA ALA A 358 16.69 -3.43 -1.76
C ALA A 358 15.91 -4.56 -1.09
N ASP A 359 16.62 -5.61 -0.65
CA ASP A 359 16.12 -6.66 0.27
C ASP A 359 16.04 -6.10 1.70
N GLN A 360 15.12 -5.17 1.93
CA GLN A 360 15.02 -4.43 3.19
C GLN A 360 13.58 -4.06 3.53
N ASP A 361 13.37 -3.80 4.82
CA ASP A 361 12.14 -3.25 5.37
C ASP A 361 11.85 -1.82 4.86
N MET A 362 10.60 -1.56 4.45
CA MET A 362 10.20 -0.25 3.94
C MET A 362 10.25 0.83 5.03
N HIS A 363 9.92 0.50 6.28
CA HIS A 363 9.95 1.48 7.37
C HIS A 363 11.36 1.95 7.66
N ARG A 364 12.30 1.01 7.77
CA ARG A 364 13.71 1.32 8.01
C ARG A 364 14.31 2.19 6.92
N LEU A 365 14.01 1.89 5.65
CA LEU A 365 14.41 2.73 4.52
C LEU A 365 13.81 4.13 4.63
N THR A 366 12.49 4.21 4.83
CA THR A 366 11.74 5.47 4.92
C THR A 366 12.24 6.38 6.04
N VAL A 367 12.45 5.84 7.25
CA VAL A 367 12.98 6.62 8.37
C VAL A 367 14.42 7.08 8.13
N ALA A 368 15.27 6.23 7.53
CA ALA A 368 16.64 6.63 7.18
C ALA A 368 16.64 7.79 6.17
N ILE A 369 15.81 7.71 5.13
CA ILE A 369 15.63 8.76 4.12
C ILE A 369 15.13 10.06 4.78
N ALA A 370 14.10 9.99 5.63
CA ALA A 370 13.53 11.14 6.32
C ALA A 370 14.53 11.83 7.26
N ARG A 371 15.35 11.05 7.98
CA ARG A 371 16.40 11.55 8.87
C ARG A 371 17.54 12.24 8.13
N LEU A 372 17.81 11.85 6.88
CA LEU A 372 18.74 12.54 5.99
C LEU A 372 18.15 13.83 5.38
N GLY A 373 16.89 14.13 5.68
CA GLY A 373 16.25 15.39 5.36
C GLY A 373 15.40 15.38 4.10
N PHE A 374 15.19 14.22 3.47
CA PHE A 374 14.31 14.14 2.31
C PHE A 374 12.85 14.01 2.73
N LYS A 375 11.94 14.61 1.97
CA LYS A 375 10.52 14.25 2.02
C LYS A 375 10.33 12.91 1.32
N VAL A 376 9.76 11.94 2.03
CA VAL A 376 9.71 10.56 1.60
C VAL A 376 8.29 10.02 1.68
N SER A 377 7.93 9.15 0.74
CA SER A 377 6.69 8.38 0.85
C SER A 377 6.95 6.89 1.05
N GLU A 378 6.05 6.21 1.76
CA GLU A 378 5.97 4.75 1.78
C GLU A 378 4.60 4.26 1.28
N LEU A 379 4.61 3.18 0.51
CA LEU A 379 3.41 2.57 -0.05
C LEU A 379 2.70 1.67 0.98
N ASN A 380 1.45 2.01 1.30
CA ASN A 380 0.50 1.09 1.90
C ASN A 380 -0.29 0.36 0.80
N PRO A 381 -0.08 -0.96 0.61
CA PRO A 381 -0.92 -1.78 -0.25
C PRO A 381 -2.25 -2.04 0.48
N ALA A 382 -3.22 -1.17 0.21
CA ALA A 382 -4.45 -1.11 0.96
C ALA A 382 -5.53 -2.06 0.42
N ASP A 383 -6.54 -2.34 1.24
CA ASP A 383 -7.72 -3.08 0.84
C ASP A 383 -8.65 -2.25 -0.09
N SER A 384 -9.49 -2.94 -0.85
CA SER A 384 -10.40 -2.41 -1.88
C SER A 384 -11.63 -1.71 -1.31
N HIS A 385 -11.94 -1.89 -0.02
CA HIS A 385 -13.06 -1.19 0.61
C HIS A 385 -12.80 0.31 0.79
N GLY A 386 -11.54 0.76 0.72
CA GLY A 386 -11.19 2.18 0.78
C GLY A 386 -11.03 2.76 2.18
N VAL A 387 -11.21 1.95 3.23
CA VAL A 387 -10.93 2.32 4.62
C VAL A 387 -9.50 1.96 4.98
N PHE A 388 -8.78 2.84 5.67
CA PHE A 388 -7.41 2.56 6.10
C PHE A 388 -7.41 1.64 7.32
N GLY A 389 -6.57 0.60 7.31
CA GLY A 389 -6.32 -0.23 8.49
C GLY A 389 -7.55 -1.06 8.88
N GLU A 390 -8.41 -1.39 7.93
CA GLU A 390 -9.67 -2.11 8.12
C GLU A 390 -9.55 -3.33 9.07
N TYR A 391 -8.51 -4.14 8.89
CA TYR A 391 -8.35 -5.41 9.62
C TYR A 391 -7.31 -5.34 10.75
N TRP A 392 -6.92 -4.15 11.22
CA TRP A 392 -5.82 -4.00 12.17
C TRP A 392 -6.00 -4.78 13.50
N GLN A 393 -7.26 -5.09 13.87
CA GLN A 393 -7.59 -5.87 15.07
C GLN A 393 -7.71 -7.38 14.82
N ASN A 394 -7.51 -7.86 13.59
CA ASN A 394 -7.57 -9.28 13.24
C ASN A 394 -6.31 -10.05 13.66
N ARG A 395 -5.31 -9.36 14.23
CA ARG A 395 -4.04 -9.94 14.71
C ARG A 395 -3.25 -10.65 13.61
N GLY A 396 -3.61 -10.39 12.35
CA GLY A 396 -3.00 -10.99 11.19
C GLY A 396 -1.66 -10.34 10.83
N PRO A 397 -0.89 -10.98 9.94
CA PRO A 397 0.40 -10.48 9.49
C PRO A 397 0.32 -9.69 8.18
N ALA A 398 -0.87 -9.28 7.72
CA ALA A 398 -1.00 -8.58 6.45
C ALA A 398 -0.26 -7.24 6.50
N VAL A 399 0.25 -6.79 5.36
CA VAL A 399 1.10 -5.58 5.30
C VAL A 399 0.33 -4.33 5.75
N GLU A 400 -0.92 -4.15 5.32
CA GLU A 400 -1.76 -3.03 5.77
C GLU A 400 -2.05 -3.10 7.28
N GLU A 401 -2.32 -4.29 7.83
CA GLU A 401 -2.52 -4.48 9.27
C GLU A 401 -1.27 -4.06 10.03
N LYS A 402 -0.08 -4.49 9.57
CA LYS A 402 1.20 -4.07 10.17
C LYS A 402 1.36 -2.56 10.12
N LEU A 403 1.08 -1.92 8.98
CA LEU A 403 1.15 -0.46 8.83
C LEU A 403 0.23 0.26 9.82
N ALA A 404 -0.96 -0.28 10.08
CA ALA A 404 -1.87 0.27 11.08
C ALA A 404 -1.32 0.15 12.52
N LEU A 405 -0.48 -0.87 12.79
CA LEU A 405 0.16 -1.12 14.09
C LEU A 405 1.49 -0.37 14.29
N THR A 406 2.20 -0.06 13.20
CA THR A 406 3.55 0.51 13.24
C THR A 406 3.61 1.99 12.91
N THR A 407 2.50 2.59 12.48
CA THR A 407 2.43 4.00 12.11
C THR A 407 1.30 4.70 12.85
N VAL A 408 1.19 6.01 12.69
CA VAL A 408 0.00 6.76 13.13
C VAL A 408 -1.16 6.70 12.11
N GLY A 409 -1.11 5.79 11.13
CA GLY A 409 -2.06 5.71 10.01
C GLY A 409 -3.52 5.70 10.42
N LEU A 410 -3.88 4.99 11.51
CA LEU A 410 -5.23 5.00 12.06
C LEU A 410 -5.68 6.42 12.45
N LEU A 411 -4.79 7.21 13.07
CA LEU A 411 -5.11 8.57 13.50
C LEU A 411 -5.25 9.55 12.33
N VAL A 412 -4.54 9.32 11.24
CA VAL A 412 -4.39 10.29 10.14
C VAL A 412 -5.12 9.93 8.84
N GLN A 413 -5.53 8.68 8.64
CA GLN A 413 -6.26 8.25 7.43
C GLN A 413 -7.62 7.59 7.70
N HIS A 414 -7.95 7.22 8.94
CA HIS A 414 -9.23 6.57 9.24
C HIS A 414 -10.36 7.60 9.41
N HIS A 415 -11.49 7.45 8.69
CA HIS A 415 -12.57 8.44 8.66
C HIS A 415 -13.24 8.67 10.03
N LEU A 416 -13.36 7.63 10.86
CA LEU A 416 -13.89 7.74 12.22
C LEU A 416 -13.03 8.61 13.16
N ILE A 417 -11.74 8.83 12.84
CA ILE A 417 -10.80 9.59 13.68
C ILE A 417 -10.43 10.92 13.04
N ASN A 418 -10.15 10.93 11.74
CA ASN A 418 -9.73 12.13 11.01
C ASN A 418 -10.89 12.76 10.24
N PRO A 419 -11.41 13.94 10.67
CA PRO A 419 -12.51 14.61 9.98
C PRO A 419 -12.16 15.10 8.57
N HIS A 420 -10.86 15.19 8.24
CA HIS A 420 -10.41 15.62 6.91
C HIS A 420 -10.57 14.54 5.83
N VAL A 421 -10.83 13.29 6.21
CA VAL A 421 -11.03 12.19 5.25
C VAL A 421 -12.28 12.41 4.40
N LEU A 422 -13.33 12.93 5.02
CA LEU A 422 -14.63 13.18 4.37
C LEU A 422 -14.78 14.61 3.86
N ASN A 423 -13.74 15.45 4.03
CA ASN A 423 -13.75 16.79 3.48
C ASN A 423 -13.42 16.74 1.97
N THR A 424 -14.42 16.97 1.14
CA THR A 424 -14.33 16.93 -0.33
C THR A 424 -13.35 17.96 -0.91
N ASP A 425 -13.02 19.03 -0.18
CA ASP A 425 -11.99 20.00 -0.59
C ASP A 425 -10.60 19.37 -0.66
N ASN A 426 -10.40 18.19 -0.07
CA ASN A 426 -9.16 17.42 -0.14
C ASN A 426 -9.09 16.49 -1.36
N TYR A 427 -10.17 16.39 -2.15
CA TYR A 427 -10.24 15.46 -3.28
C TYR A 427 -9.75 16.15 -4.56
N ARG A 428 -8.92 15.43 -5.31
CA ARG A 428 -8.26 15.93 -6.52
C ARG A 428 -8.41 14.88 -7.62
N LEU A 429 -9.21 15.21 -8.62
CA LEU A 429 -9.32 14.38 -9.82
C LEU A 429 -8.18 14.75 -10.76
N LEU A 430 -7.26 13.80 -11.00
CA LEU A 430 -6.08 14.00 -11.83
C LEU A 430 -6.28 13.38 -13.21
N ILE A 431 -5.78 14.07 -14.23
CA ILE A 431 -5.57 13.48 -15.56
C ILE A 431 -4.29 12.65 -15.51
N VAL A 432 -4.39 11.34 -15.60
CA VAL A 432 -3.27 10.47 -15.95
C VAL A 432 -3.24 10.34 -17.47
N ASP A 433 -2.05 10.43 -18.07
CA ASP A 433 -1.82 10.80 -19.46
C ASP A 433 -2.70 10.08 -20.49
N LYS A 434 -3.16 10.82 -21.50
CA LYS A 434 -4.09 10.26 -22.50
C LYS A 434 -3.44 9.21 -23.41
N GLU A 435 -2.11 9.21 -23.55
CA GLU A 435 -1.41 8.23 -24.38
C GLU A 435 -1.33 6.85 -23.74
N LEU A 436 -1.51 6.75 -22.42
CA LEU A 436 -1.79 5.48 -21.78
C LEU A 436 -3.18 4.95 -22.19
N LEU A 437 -4.10 5.80 -22.71
CA LEU A 437 -5.50 5.47 -23.07
C LEU A 437 -5.69 4.79 -24.43
N VAL A 438 -4.68 4.12 -25.02
CA VAL A 438 -5.00 3.11 -26.04
C VAL A 438 -5.49 1.83 -25.33
N CYS A 439 -6.55 1.97 -24.54
CA CYS A 439 -7.46 0.88 -24.29
C CYS A 439 -8.29 0.77 -25.58
N PRO A 440 -8.47 -0.42 -26.17
CA PRO A 440 -9.61 -0.63 -27.05
C PRO A 440 -10.83 -0.10 -26.29
N GLN A 441 -11.71 0.65 -26.97
CA GLN A 441 -13.02 0.97 -26.46
C GLN A 441 -13.82 -0.33 -26.26
N THR A 442 -13.45 -1.16 -25.29
CA THR A 442 -14.39 -1.97 -24.56
C THR A 442 -14.89 -1.04 -23.49
N THR A 443 -16.03 -0.44 -23.77
CA THR A 443 -16.81 0.20 -22.72
C THR A 443 -16.95 -0.79 -21.56
N ILE A 444 -16.99 -0.31 -20.33
CA ILE A 444 -17.42 -1.16 -19.21
C ILE A 444 -18.86 -1.70 -19.49
N ASP A 445 -19.59 -1.09 -20.43
CA ASP A 445 -20.84 -1.59 -20.99
C ASP A 445 -20.67 -2.83 -21.91
N ASP A 446 -19.50 -3.08 -22.50
CA ASP A 446 -19.18 -4.29 -23.30
C ASP A 446 -18.80 -5.48 -22.42
N ILE A 447 -18.57 -5.24 -21.13
CA ILE A 447 -18.65 -6.29 -20.13
C ILE A 447 -20.12 -6.28 -19.67
N GLU A 448 -20.87 -7.34 -19.94
CA GLU A 448 -22.25 -7.52 -19.46
C GLU A 448 -22.43 -7.42 -17.92
N VAL A 449 -21.40 -7.04 -17.16
CA VAL A 449 -21.47 -6.69 -15.73
C VAL A 449 -22.37 -5.48 -15.49
N GLY A 450 -22.47 -4.52 -16.42
CA GLY A 450 -23.36 -3.35 -16.31
C GLY A 450 -24.86 -3.69 -16.27
N ARG A 451 -25.27 -4.84 -16.84
CA ARG A 451 -26.67 -5.34 -16.74
C ARG A 451 -26.91 -6.22 -15.51
N ILE A 452 -25.86 -6.84 -14.97
CA ILE A 452 -25.98 -7.79 -13.85
C ILE A 452 -26.00 -7.06 -12.49
N CYS A 453 -25.33 -5.92 -12.34
CA CYS A 453 -25.29 -5.19 -11.06
C CYS A 453 -26.41 -4.12 -10.89
N CYS A 454 -27.11 -3.71 -11.95
CA CYS A 454 -28.15 -2.67 -11.88
C CYS A 454 -29.59 -3.21 -11.97
N SER A 455 -29.80 -4.53 -11.97
CA SER A 455 -31.13 -5.16 -12.12
C SER A 455 -31.63 -5.92 -10.89
N GLN A 456 -30.99 -5.78 -9.73
CA GLN A 456 -31.53 -6.29 -8.46
C GLN A 456 -31.55 -5.18 -7.39
N HIS A 457 -32.73 -4.55 -7.32
CA HIS A 457 -33.26 -3.58 -6.34
C HIS A 457 -32.88 -2.11 -6.50
#